data_AF-A8UM39-F1
#
_entry.id   AF-A8UM39-F1
#
_cell.length_a   1.000
_cell.length_b   1.000
_cell.length_c   1.000
_cell.angle_alpha   90.00
_cell.angle_beta   90.00
_cell.angle_gamma   90.00
#
_symmetry.space_group_name_H-M   'P 1'
#
loop_
_entity.id
_entity.type
_entity.pdbx_description
1 polymer ?
#
loop_
_entity_poly.entity_id
_entity_poly.type
_entity_poly.pdbx_seq_one_letter_code
_entity_poly.pdbx_strand_id
1 'polypeptide(L)'
;MTKSGIKKYHKIIGYLNLILSVLYLIFSRESELIERLFAVLAINVGYHMVYYFFAGIYKGTKLTRSHNDFNKSIGGIMIGLFAIFGFLASIFLIYIFVHDAITMNEYYRLFAICIPFGILLGAYSLWIDIRNEEISF
;
A
#
# COMPACT_ATOMS: atom_id res chain seq x y z
N MET A 1 -2.86 1.36 -17.41
CA MET A 1 -2.75 2.36 -16.32
C MET A 1 -1.34 2.94 -16.32
N THR A 2 -1.17 4.24 -16.11
CA THR A 2 0.15 4.92 -16.08
C THR A 2 0.57 5.23 -14.65
N LYS A 3 1.86 5.53 -14.44
CA LYS A 3 2.36 5.95 -13.12
C LYS A 3 1.69 7.22 -12.58
N SER A 4 1.37 8.17 -13.46
CA SER A 4 0.61 9.37 -13.09
C SER A 4 -0.81 9.01 -12.63
N GLY A 5 -1.43 8.03 -13.30
CA GLY A 5 -2.71 7.46 -12.89
C GLY A 5 -2.65 6.88 -11.48
N ILE A 6 -1.67 6.01 -11.18
CA ILE A 6 -1.52 5.42 -9.83
C ILE A 6 -1.33 6.51 -8.77
N LYS A 7 -0.49 7.51 -9.01
CA LYS A 7 -0.29 8.63 -8.08
C LYS A 7 -1.59 9.41 -7.85
N LYS A 8 -2.43 9.58 -8.88
CA LYS A 8 -3.74 10.21 -8.75
C LYS A 8 -4.65 9.40 -7.82
N TYR A 9 -4.77 8.08 -8.03
CA TYR A 9 -5.56 7.22 -7.15
C TYR A 9 -5.01 7.16 -5.73
N HIS A 10 -3.69 7.17 -5.56
CA HIS A 10 -3.06 7.27 -4.24
C HIS A 10 -3.48 8.53 -3.50
N LYS A 11 -3.51 9.69 -4.17
CA LYS A 11 -3.99 10.93 -3.56
C LYS A 11 -5.47 10.87 -3.19
N ILE A 12 -6.31 10.38 -4.11
CA ILE A 12 -7.76 10.27 -3.89
C ILE A 12 -8.07 9.36 -2.69
N ILE A 13 -7.45 8.17 -2.65
CA ILE A 13 -7.62 7.24 -1.55
C ILE A 13 -7.00 7.78 -0.26
N GLY A 14 -5.89 8.53 -0.33
CA GLY A 14 -5.34 9.24 0.82
C GLY A 14 -6.30 10.26 1.43
N TYR A 15 -6.99 11.06 0.61
CA TYR A 15 -8.02 11.97 1.12
C TYR A 15 -9.22 11.21 1.71
N LEU A 16 -9.64 10.12 1.06
CA LEU A 16 -10.71 9.27 1.58
C LEU A 16 -10.30 8.62 2.92
N ASN A 17 -9.05 8.17 3.04
CA ASN A 17 -8.47 7.62 4.26
C ASN A 17 -8.46 8.66 5.40
N LEU A 18 -8.09 9.90 5.09
CA LEU A 18 -8.13 11.00 6.06
C LEU A 18 -9.57 11.24 6.56
N ILE A 19 -10.53 11.33 5.64
CA ILE A 19 -11.96 11.50 5.99
C ILE A 19 -12.42 10.34 6.88
N LEU A 20 -12.17 9.10 6.46
CA LEU A 20 -12.54 7.89 7.20
C LEU A 20 -11.91 7.87 8.61
N SER A 21 -10.63 8.21 8.73
CA SER A 21 -9.96 8.27 10.02
C SER A 21 -10.54 9.35 10.95
N VAL A 22 -10.94 10.51 10.42
CA VAL A 22 -11.63 11.54 11.21
C VAL A 22 -13.01 11.06 11.66
N LEU A 23 -13.75 10.33 10.80
CA LEU A 23 -15.00 9.70 11.20
C LEU A 23 -14.79 8.67 12.32
N TYR A 24 -13.73 7.87 12.26
CA TYR A 24 -13.35 6.94 13.33
C TYR A 24 -13.15 7.66 14.67
N LEU A 25 -12.44 8.80 14.68
CA LEU A 25 -12.21 9.61 15.89
C LEU A 25 -13.54 10.05 16.56
N ILE A 26 -14.56 10.37 15.75
CA ILE A 26 -15.86 10.86 16.21
C ILE A 26 -16.76 9.72 16.70
N PHE A 27 -16.78 8.60 15.97
CA PHE A 27 -17.73 7.50 16.20
C PHE A 27 -17.22 6.41 17.15
N SER A 28 -15.91 6.19 17.27
CA SER A 28 -15.32 5.17 18.13
C SER A 28 -15.20 5.63 19.59
N ARG A 29 -16.30 6.12 20.18
CA ARG A 29 -16.30 6.71 21.53
C ARG A 29 -16.01 5.73 22.65
N GLU A 30 -16.10 4.44 22.37
CA GLU A 30 -15.79 3.35 23.31
C GLU A 30 -14.30 3.29 23.64
N SER A 31 -13.42 3.73 22.73
CA SER A 31 -11.98 3.80 22.95
C SER A 31 -11.55 5.14 23.55
N GLU A 32 -10.44 5.14 24.28
CA GLU A 32 -9.90 6.35 24.86
C GLU A 32 -9.51 7.37 23.77
N LEU A 33 -9.57 8.67 24.09
CA LEU A 33 -9.27 9.73 23.13
C LEU A 33 -7.82 9.63 22.60
N ILE A 34 -6.88 9.23 23.46
CA ILE A 34 -5.47 9.04 23.10
C ILE A 34 -5.33 7.87 22.11
N GLU A 35 -5.96 6.73 22.38
CA GLU A 35 -5.95 5.56 21.49
C GLU A 35 -6.51 5.90 20.11
N ARG A 36 -7.62 6.64 20.07
CA ARG A 36 -8.21 7.08 18.82
C ARG A 36 -7.29 7.99 18.01
N LEU A 37 -6.64 8.96 18.66
CA LEU A 37 -5.69 9.84 17.99
C LEU A 37 -4.50 9.05 17.41
N PHE A 38 -3.97 8.09 18.17
CA PHE A 38 -2.92 7.20 17.67
C PHE A 38 -3.40 6.35 16.49
N ALA A 39 -4.62 5.81 16.54
CA ALA A 39 -5.19 5.04 15.44
C ALA A 39 -5.35 5.89 14.17
N VAL A 40 -5.84 7.13 14.29
CA VAL A 40 -5.93 8.08 13.16
C VAL A 40 -4.55 8.32 12.53
N LEU A 41 -3.54 8.58 13.36
CA LEU A 41 -2.17 8.77 12.88
C LEU A 41 -1.64 7.50 12.21
N ALA A 42 -1.80 6.34 12.85
CA ALA A 42 -1.32 5.06 12.34
C ALA A 42 -1.97 4.70 11.00
N ILE A 43 -3.27 4.93 10.83
CA ILE A 43 -4.00 4.66 9.59
C ILE A 43 -3.51 5.58 8.45
N ASN A 44 -3.31 6.87 8.72
CA ASN A 44 -2.84 7.81 7.70
C ASN A 44 -1.37 7.62 7.34
N VAL A 45 -0.50 7.55 8.36
CA VAL A 45 0.93 7.32 8.18
C VAL A 45 1.16 5.96 7.55
N GLY A 46 0.50 4.92 8.06
CA GLY A 46 0.60 3.55 7.56
C GLY A 46 0.26 3.46 6.08
N TYR A 47 -0.86 4.05 5.66
CA TYR A 47 -1.26 4.11 4.25
C TYR A 47 -0.18 4.69 3.33
N HIS A 48 0.35 5.87 3.67
CA HIS A 48 1.36 6.52 2.85
C HIS A 48 2.71 5.78 2.92
N MET A 49 3.10 5.32 4.11
CA MET A 49 4.35 4.61 4.33
C MET A 49 4.43 3.35 3.48
N VAL A 50 3.40 2.49 3.50
CA VAL A 50 3.41 1.25 2.72
C VAL A 50 3.38 1.52 1.21
N TYR A 51 2.65 2.56 0.76
CA TYR A 51 2.68 2.97 -0.64
C TYR A 51 4.09 3.38 -1.08
N TYR A 52 4.73 4.29 -0.33
CA TYR A 52 6.05 4.81 -0.66
C TYR A 52 7.15 3.76 -0.52
N PHE A 53 7.01 2.82 0.41
CA PHE A 53 7.89 1.68 0.54
C PHE A 53 7.96 0.91 -0.78
N PHE A 54 6.83 0.39 -1.27
CA PHE A 54 6.81 -0.37 -2.53
C PHE A 54 7.19 0.49 -3.74
N ALA A 55 6.64 1.71 -3.86
CA ALA A 55 6.93 2.58 -4.99
C ALA A 55 8.40 3.07 -5.02
N GLY A 56 9.10 3.01 -3.89
CA GLY A 56 10.51 3.40 -3.75
C GLY A 56 11.51 2.30 -4.10
N ILE A 57 11.13 1.02 -4.00
CA ILE A 57 12.03 -0.13 -4.19
C ILE A 57 12.76 -0.08 -5.52
N TYR A 58 12.05 0.21 -6.61
CA TYR A 58 12.66 0.24 -7.95
C TYR A 58 13.79 1.28 -8.03
N LYS A 59 13.56 2.48 -7.50
CA LYS A 59 14.58 3.55 -7.50
C LYS A 59 15.76 3.19 -6.60
N GLY A 60 15.49 2.62 -5.41
CA GLY A 60 16.53 2.24 -4.46
C GLY A 60 17.45 1.12 -4.94
N THR A 61 16.95 0.23 -5.80
CA THR A 61 17.68 -0.94 -6.31
C THR A 61 18.29 -0.74 -7.70
N LYS A 62 18.06 0.42 -8.33
CA LYS A 62 18.49 0.67 -9.72
C LYS A 62 20.01 0.61 -9.90
N LEU A 63 20.77 1.17 -8.95
CA LEU A 63 22.24 1.28 -9.05
C LEU A 63 22.91 -0.10 -8.96
N THR A 64 22.39 -0.98 -8.09
CA THR A 64 22.89 -2.35 -7.90
C THR A 64 22.48 -3.27 -9.04
N ARG A 65 21.31 -3.05 -9.65
CA ARG A 65 20.85 -3.82 -10.82
C ARG A 65 21.58 -3.48 -12.11
N SER A 66 22.06 -2.25 -12.28
CA SER A 66 22.72 -1.83 -13.53
C SER A 66 24.19 -2.25 -13.64
N HIS A 67 24.72 -3.02 -12.67
CA HIS A 67 26.14 -3.36 -12.61
C HIS A 67 26.55 -4.41 -13.64
N ASN A 68 25.66 -5.38 -13.93
CA ASN A 68 25.84 -6.37 -14.99
C ASN A 68 24.49 -6.95 -15.44
N ASP A 69 24.45 -7.59 -16.59
CA ASP A 69 23.21 -8.10 -17.20
C ASP A 69 22.56 -9.22 -16.36
N PHE A 70 23.37 -9.99 -15.63
CA PHE A 70 22.89 -11.04 -14.73
C PHE A 70 22.09 -10.47 -13.54
N ASN A 71 22.66 -9.49 -12.83
CA ASN A 71 22.01 -8.79 -11.72
C ASN A 71 20.78 -8.03 -12.20
N LYS A 72 20.82 -7.50 -13.42
CA LYS A 72 19.68 -6.84 -14.02
C LYS A 72 18.50 -7.80 -14.23
N SER A 73 18.78 -8.97 -14.79
CA SER A 73 17.78 -10.01 -15.07
C SER A 73 17.23 -10.62 -13.78
N ILE A 74 18.09 -11.17 -12.91
CA ILE A 74 17.65 -11.79 -11.65
C ILE A 74 17.03 -10.78 -10.71
N GLY A 75 17.63 -9.59 -10.59
CA GLY A 75 17.08 -8.51 -9.76
C GLY A 75 15.71 -8.04 -10.27
N GLY A 76 15.49 -8.01 -11.59
CA GLY A 76 14.18 -7.72 -12.18
C GLY A 76 13.14 -8.77 -11.78
N ILE A 77 13.47 -10.05 -11.91
CA ILE A 77 12.60 -11.18 -11.53
C ILE A 77 12.26 -11.12 -10.03
N MET A 78 13.25 -10.94 -9.16
CA MET A 78 13.03 -10.89 -7.71
C MET A 78 12.12 -9.73 -7.30
N ILE A 79 12.34 -8.53 -7.85
CA ILE A 79 11.48 -7.37 -7.56
C ILE A 79 10.07 -7.58 -8.15
N GLY A 80 9.96 -8.23 -9.31
CA GLY A 80 8.68 -8.60 -9.91
C GLY A 80 7.87 -9.55 -9.03
N LEU A 81 8.51 -10.62 -8.53
CA LEU A 81 7.92 -11.54 -7.56
C LEU A 81 7.51 -10.82 -6.27
N PHE A 82 8.33 -9.89 -5.78
CA PHE A 82 8.00 -9.09 -4.61
C PHE A 82 6.78 -8.19 -4.82
N ALA A 83 6.64 -7.58 -6.01
CA ALA A 83 5.46 -6.80 -6.37
C ALA A 83 4.20 -7.67 -6.43
N ILE A 84 4.27 -8.86 -7.04
CA ILE A 84 3.16 -9.82 -7.08
C ILE A 84 2.77 -10.25 -5.66
N PHE A 85 3.76 -10.59 -4.83
CA PHE A 85 3.52 -10.96 -3.44
C PHE A 85 2.83 -9.82 -2.67
N GLY A 86 3.29 -8.58 -2.81
CA GLY A 86 2.65 -7.42 -2.20
C GLY A 86 1.21 -7.23 -2.67
N PHE A 87 0.93 -7.42 -3.95
CA PHE A 87 -0.42 -7.39 -4.50
C PHE A 87 -1.33 -8.46 -3.86
N LEU A 88 -0.87 -9.71 -3.82
CA LEU A 88 -1.64 -10.81 -3.20
C LEU A 88 -1.84 -10.60 -1.70
N ALA A 89 -0.81 -10.17 -0.98
CA ALA A 89 -0.87 -9.86 0.44
C ALA A 89 -1.90 -8.75 0.72
N SER A 90 -1.99 -7.73 -0.13
CA SER A 90 -2.99 -6.67 0.04
C SER A 90 -4.42 -7.17 -0.08
N ILE A 91 -4.71 -8.08 -1.02
CA ILE A 91 -6.02 -8.71 -1.17
C ILE A 91 -6.34 -9.57 0.06
N PHE A 92 -5.36 -10.35 0.51
CA PHE A 92 -5.51 -11.20 1.69
C PHE A 92 -5.77 -10.39 2.97
N LEU A 93 -5.08 -9.27 3.16
CA LEU A 93 -5.32 -8.37 4.29
C LEU A 93 -6.70 -7.69 4.23
N ILE A 94 -7.16 -7.30 3.03
CA ILE A 94 -8.53 -6.80 2.84
C ILE A 94 -9.54 -7.86 3.27
N TYR A 95 -9.34 -9.10 2.84
CA TYR A 95 -10.21 -10.21 3.22
C TYR A 95 -10.23 -10.40 4.74
N ILE A 96 -9.07 -10.43 5.41
CA ILE A 96 -9.00 -10.55 6.87
C ILE A 96 -9.76 -9.42 7.56
N PHE A 97 -9.54 -8.15 7.15
CA PHE A 97 -10.23 -7.03 7.79
C PHE A 97 -11.74 -7.08 7.62
N VAL A 98 -12.23 -7.47 6.43
CA VAL A 98 -13.68 -7.62 6.18
C VAL A 98 -14.24 -8.78 6.98
N HIS A 99 -13.54 -9.93 6.98
CA HIS A 99 -13.94 -11.11 7.72
C HIS A 99 -14.03 -10.84 9.23
N ASP A 100 -13.00 -10.21 9.81
CA ASP A 100 -12.95 -9.87 11.23
C ASP A 100 -14.03 -8.86 11.61
N ALA A 101 -14.28 -7.85 10.77
CA ALA A 101 -15.32 -6.87 11.03
C ALA A 101 -16.72 -7.51 11.08
N ILE A 102 -16.99 -8.49 10.23
CA ILE A 102 -18.27 -9.22 10.19
C ILE A 102 -18.38 -10.19 11.37
N THR A 103 -17.34 -10.98 11.62
CA THR A 103 -17.39 -12.05 12.64
C THR A 103 -17.36 -11.53 14.07
N MET A 104 -16.63 -10.45 14.32
CA MET A 104 -16.51 -9.84 15.65
C MET A 104 -17.49 -8.70 15.89
N ASN A 105 -18.30 -8.31 14.89
CA ASN A 105 -19.13 -7.09 14.89
C ASN A 105 -18.33 -5.79 15.15
N GLU A 106 -17.02 -5.82 14.91
CA GLU A 106 -16.11 -4.70 15.13
C GLU A 106 -15.89 -3.90 13.85
N TYR A 107 -16.96 -3.24 13.39
CA TYR A 107 -16.95 -2.46 12.15
C TYR A 107 -15.92 -1.33 12.13
N TYR A 108 -15.45 -0.90 13.31
CA TYR A 108 -14.41 0.11 13.42
C TYR A 108 -13.06 -0.35 12.82
N ARG A 109 -12.82 -1.66 12.70
CA ARG A 109 -11.62 -2.18 12.02
C ARG A 109 -11.61 -1.88 10.52
N LEU A 110 -12.78 -1.67 9.91
CA LEU A 110 -12.90 -1.31 8.49
C LEU A 110 -12.26 0.05 8.18
N PHE A 111 -12.09 0.94 9.17
CA PHE A 111 -11.38 2.21 8.96
C PHE A 111 -9.90 2.00 8.63
N ALA A 112 -9.30 0.86 8.98
CA ALA A 112 -7.92 0.52 8.64
C ALA A 112 -7.76 -0.11 7.24
N ILE A 113 -8.87 -0.39 6.52
CA ILE A 113 -8.85 -1.07 5.21
C ILE A 113 -8.06 -0.30 4.15
N CYS A 114 -7.89 1.01 4.33
CA CYS A 114 -7.09 1.85 3.46
C CYS A 114 -5.61 1.46 3.44
N ILE A 115 -5.06 0.90 4.52
CA ILE A 115 -3.64 0.48 4.58
C ILE A 115 -3.33 -0.56 3.49
N PRO A 116 -4.08 -1.68 3.36
CA PRO A 116 -3.95 -2.59 2.23
C PRO A 116 -4.02 -1.94 0.86
N PHE A 117 -4.88 -0.93 0.66
CA PHE A 117 -4.91 -0.19 -0.61
C PHE A 117 -3.60 0.57 -0.87
N GLY A 118 -2.91 1.03 0.17
CA GLY A 118 -1.57 1.60 0.05
C GLY A 118 -0.57 0.57 -0.50
N ILE A 119 -0.61 -0.67 0.04
CA ILE A 119 0.21 -1.79 -0.44
C ILE A 119 -0.14 -2.11 -1.89
N LEU A 120 -1.42 -2.26 -2.21
CA LEU A 120 -1.92 -2.58 -3.55
C LEU A 120 -1.41 -1.57 -4.60
N LEU A 121 -1.59 -0.27 -4.34
CA LEU A 121 -1.16 0.78 -5.26
C LEU A 121 0.37 0.90 -5.33
N GLY A 122 1.06 0.69 -4.21
CA GLY A 122 2.52 0.71 -4.16
C GLY A 122 3.12 -0.44 -4.96
N ALA A 123 2.65 -1.66 -4.73
CA ALA A 123 3.05 -2.87 -5.45
C ALA A 123 2.73 -2.77 -6.94
N TYR A 124 1.56 -2.24 -7.29
CA TYR A 124 1.20 -2.00 -8.68
C TYR A 124 2.08 -0.91 -9.34
N SER A 125 2.47 0.13 -8.59
CA SER A 125 3.44 1.12 -9.08
C SER A 125 4.81 0.51 -9.33
N LEU A 126 5.25 -0.39 -8.46
CA LEU A 126 6.51 -1.11 -8.60
C LEU A 126 6.50 -2.00 -9.84
N TRP A 127 5.40 -2.73 -10.05
CA TRP A 127 5.20 -3.55 -11.25
C TRP A 127 5.30 -2.76 -12.56
N ILE A 128 4.68 -1.58 -12.62
CA ILE A 128 4.77 -0.71 -13.81
C ILE A 128 6.21 -0.27 -14.08
N ASP A 129 6.99 0.05 -13.05
CA ASP A 129 8.39 0.45 -13.24
C ASP A 129 9.22 -0.66 -13.89
N ILE A 130 9.04 -1.90 -13.43
CA ILE A 130 9.75 -3.08 -13.96
C ILE A 130 9.37 -3.29 -15.43
N ARG A 131 8.06 -3.31 -15.73
CA ARG A 131 7.58 -3.55 -17.10
C ARG A 131 8.04 -2.48 -18.08
N ASN A 132 8.10 -1.22 -17.65
CA ASN A 132 8.57 -0.14 -18.53
C ASN A 132 10.07 -0.23 -18.81
N GLU A 133 10.85 -0.87 -17.93
CA GLU A 133 12.27 -1.16 -18.18
C GLU A 133 12.43 -2.24 -19.26
N GLU A 134 11.62 -3.29 -19.22
CA GLU A 134 11.65 -4.39 -20.18
C GLU A 134 11.29 -3.96 -21.62
N ILE A 135 10.40 -2.97 -21.78
CA ILE A 135 9.99 -2.44 -23.10
C ILE A 135 11.06 -1.51 -23.71
N SER A 136 12.05 -1.07 -22.93
CA SER A 136 13.12 -0.18 -23.40
C SER A 136 14.35 -0.90 -23.99
N PHE A 137 14.26 -2.23 -24.15
CA PHE A 137 15.21 -3.11 -24.83
C PHE A 137 14.64 -3.59 -26.16
#